data_AF-A0A838JYL0-F1
#
_entry.id   AF-A0A838JYL0-F1
#
_cell.length_a   1.000
_cell.length_b   1.000
_cell.length_c   1.000
_cell.angle_alpha   90.00
_cell.angle_beta   90.00
_cell.angle_gamma   90.00
#
_symmetry.space_group_name_H-M   'P 1'
#
loop_
_entity.id
_entity.type
_entity.pdbx_description
1 polymer ?
#
loop_
_entity_poly.entity_id
_entity_poly.type
_entity_poly.pdbx_seq_one_letter_code
_entity_poly.pdbx_strand_id
1 'polypeptide(L)'
;MTLVSPAVTSEVGQLREVVLHRPGLELRRLTPANKEALLFDELVWVAKAQEEHDGFVDVLRRQGVKVRFFAELLADTLGDDGLRLELIQQIATADGCGTELVQRVRGHLKELPVDQLVTHLIGGLTVQEVPGAADGFVGGVLGPAAFLLPPLPNAVFTRDPSAWVGRGVMLSPMHMPARRAERRLWRTIYT
;
A
#
# COMPACT_ATOMS: atom_id res chain seq x y z
N MET A 1 -27.82 -8.27 17.25
CA MET A 1 -26.53 -7.65 17.61
C MET A 1 -26.49 -6.26 17.01
N THR A 2 -26.46 -5.22 17.84
CA THR A 2 -26.34 -3.83 17.37
C THR A 2 -24.96 -3.67 16.73
N LEU A 3 -24.91 -3.32 15.44
CA LEU A 3 -23.66 -3.00 14.76
C LEU A 3 -23.08 -1.74 15.42
N VAL A 4 -22.07 -1.93 16.26
CA VAL A 4 -21.33 -0.82 16.87
C VAL A 4 -20.39 -0.29 15.80
N SER A 5 -20.60 0.94 15.36
CA SER A 5 -19.67 1.63 14.45
C SER A 5 -18.27 1.73 15.10
N PRO A 6 -17.18 1.56 14.33
CA PRO A 6 -15.83 1.68 14.87
C PRO A 6 -15.60 3.03 15.54
N ALA A 7 -14.87 3.04 16.66
CA ALA A 7 -14.52 4.26 17.37
C ALA A 7 -13.23 4.09 18.19
N VAL A 8 -12.44 5.15 18.29
CA VAL A 8 -11.27 5.25 19.17
C VAL A 8 -11.43 6.46 20.07
N THR A 9 -11.72 6.23 21.35
CA THR A 9 -11.97 7.28 22.35
C THR A 9 -10.91 7.35 23.45
N SER A 10 -9.92 6.47 23.41
CA SER A 10 -8.82 6.39 24.38
C SER A 10 -7.63 5.65 23.77
N GLU A 11 -6.42 6.06 24.13
CA GLU A 11 -5.16 5.39 23.77
C GLU A 11 -4.78 4.26 24.74
N VAL A 12 -5.45 4.17 25.90
CA VAL A 12 -5.15 3.19 26.96
C VAL A 12 -6.31 2.24 27.28
N GLY A 13 -7.46 2.44 26.62
CA GLY A 13 -8.61 1.56 26.77
C GLY A 13 -8.36 0.17 26.18
N GLN A 14 -9.22 -0.79 26.52
CA GLN A 14 -9.15 -2.14 25.94
C GLN A 14 -9.28 -2.07 24.42
N LEU A 15 -8.20 -2.43 23.71
CA LEU A 15 -8.20 -2.55 22.26
C LEU A 15 -9.10 -3.70 21.84
N ARG A 16 -10.00 -3.45 20.87
CA ARG A 16 -10.94 -4.44 20.33
C ARG A 16 -10.60 -4.85 18.91
N GLU A 17 -10.13 -3.91 18.11
CA GLU A 17 -9.85 -4.10 16.70
C GLU A 17 -8.70 -3.20 16.27
N VAL A 18 -7.83 -3.70 15.38
CA VAL A 18 -6.66 -2.97 14.88
C VAL A 18 -6.39 -3.32 13.42
N VAL A 19 -5.89 -2.35 12.66
CA VAL A 19 -5.44 -2.55 11.28
C VAL A 19 -3.93 -2.55 11.22
N LEU A 20 -3.35 -3.62 10.65
CA LEU A 20 -1.92 -3.80 10.47
C LEU A 20 -1.59 -4.06 9.00
N HIS A 21 -0.34 -3.86 8.60
CA HIS A 21 0.15 -4.25 7.28
C HIS A 21 1.30 -5.24 7.47
N ARG A 22 1.14 -6.45 6.92
CA ARG A 22 2.18 -7.47 6.99
C ARG A 22 3.27 -7.14 5.96
N PRO A 23 4.56 -7.08 6.35
CA PRO A 23 5.66 -6.80 5.43
C PRO A 23 5.65 -7.68 4.18
N GLY A 24 5.95 -7.10 3.02
CA GLY A 24 5.80 -7.75 1.72
C GLY A 24 6.82 -7.31 0.66
N LEU A 25 6.35 -7.25 -0.58
CA LEU A 25 7.15 -6.92 -1.77
C LEU A 25 7.80 -5.54 -1.68
N GLU A 26 7.12 -4.58 -1.04
CA GLU A 26 7.57 -3.21 -0.82
C GLU A 26 8.91 -3.15 -0.08
N LEU A 27 9.12 -4.00 0.93
CA LEU A 27 10.39 -4.08 1.65
C LEU A 27 11.45 -4.85 0.86
N ARG A 28 11.06 -5.84 0.05
CA ARG A 28 12.01 -6.59 -0.80
C ARG A 28 12.65 -5.73 -1.89
N ARG A 29 12.01 -4.61 -2.21
CA ARG A 29 12.45 -3.65 -3.24
C ARG A 29 13.33 -2.53 -2.71
N LEU A 30 13.57 -2.51 -1.41
CA LEU A 30 14.57 -1.63 -0.82
C LEU A 30 15.97 -2.06 -1.26
N THR A 31 16.77 -1.08 -1.63
CA THR A 31 18.17 -1.22 -2.00
C THR A 31 18.99 -0.13 -1.32
N PRO A 32 20.31 -0.29 -1.18
CA PRO A 32 21.15 0.78 -0.62
C PRO A 32 20.99 2.11 -1.38
N ALA A 33 20.71 2.05 -2.68
CA ALA A 33 20.58 3.22 -3.54
C ALA A 33 19.22 3.95 -3.42
N ASN A 34 18.16 3.29 -2.92
CA ASN A 34 16.82 3.88 -2.88
C ASN A 34 16.23 4.05 -1.46
N LYS A 35 16.84 3.46 -0.43
CA LYS A 35 16.28 3.43 0.93
C LYS A 35 15.98 4.82 1.50
N GLU A 36 16.90 5.77 1.30
CA GLU A 36 16.74 7.15 1.79
C GLU A 36 15.59 7.88 1.08
N ALA A 37 15.50 7.75 -0.24
CA ALA A 37 14.42 8.35 -1.04
C ALA A 37 13.04 7.76 -0.68
N LEU A 38 13.01 6.50 -0.26
CA LEU A 38 11.83 5.79 0.21
C LEU A 38 11.60 5.92 1.73
N LEU A 39 12.39 6.74 2.41
CA LEU A 39 12.28 7.04 3.84
C LEU A 39 12.35 5.78 4.71
N PHE A 40 13.30 4.91 4.40
CA PHE A 40 13.50 3.68 5.13
C PHE A 40 14.97 3.59 5.55
N ASP A 41 15.18 3.49 6.86
CA ASP A 41 16.51 3.68 7.44
C ASP A 41 17.46 2.54 7.08
N GLU A 42 17.01 1.29 7.12
CA GLU A 42 17.86 0.12 6.88
C GLU A 42 17.16 -0.96 6.06
N LEU A 43 17.97 -1.78 5.38
CA LEU A 43 17.46 -2.93 4.66
C LEU A 43 17.00 -4.00 5.64
N VAL A 44 15.83 -4.57 5.36
CA VAL A 44 15.18 -5.53 6.25
C VAL A 44 15.29 -6.93 5.69
N TRP A 45 15.60 -7.90 6.55
CA TRP A 45 15.39 -9.30 6.20
C TRP A 45 13.89 -9.61 6.23
N VAL A 46 13.24 -9.47 5.09
CA VAL A 46 11.76 -9.51 4.97
C VAL A 46 11.15 -10.78 5.55
N ALA A 47 11.77 -11.95 5.35
CA ALA A 47 11.26 -13.20 5.92
C ALA A 47 11.28 -13.19 7.47
N LYS A 48 12.32 -12.61 8.08
CA LYS A 48 12.41 -12.46 9.53
C LYS A 48 11.42 -11.42 10.05
N ALA A 49 11.28 -10.29 9.36
CA ALA A 49 10.28 -9.27 9.71
C ALA A 49 8.84 -9.81 9.61
N GLN A 50 8.57 -10.71 8.66
CA GLN A 50 7.29 -11.41 8.57
C GLN A 50 7.07 -12.34 9.77
N GLU A 51 8.06 -13.14 10.17
CA GLU A 51 8.00 -14.00 11.36
C GLU A 51 7.71 -13.17 12.64
N GLU A 52 8.42 -12.06 12.82
CA GLU A 52 8.24 -11.16 13.97
C GLU A 52 6.87 -10.47 13.96
N HIS A 53 6.42 -10.01 12.78
CA HIS A 53 5.10 -9.42 12.61
C HIS A 53 3.99 -10.44 12.89
N ASP A 54 4.14 -11.68 12.43
CA ASP A 54 3.17 -12.76 12.70
C ASP A 54 3.12 -13.08 14.20
N GLY A 55 4.27 -13.10 14.88
CA GLY A 55 4.33 -13.20 16.34
C GLY A 55 3.60 -12.05 17.05
N PHE A 56 3.76 -10.81 16.59
CA PHE A 56 3.03 -9.65 17.11
C PHE A 56 1.50 -9.78 16.93
N VAL A 57 1.06 -10.21 15.74
CA VAL A 57 -0.35 -10.49 15.45
C VAL A 57 -0.92 -11.55 16.39
N ASP A 58 -0.16 -12.60 16.67
CA ASP A 58 -0.58 -13.66 17.58
C ASP A 58 -0.73 -13.16 19.03
N VAL A 59 0.16 -12.29 19.50
CA VAL A 59 0.01 -11.66 20.83
C VAL A 59 -1.31 -10.90 20.91
N LEU A 60 -1.65 -10.08 19.90
CA LEU A 60 -2.90 -9.32 19.85
C LEU A 60 -4.13 -10.23 19.83
N ARG A 61 -4.12 -11.26 18.98
CA ARG A 61 -5.22 -12.22 18.85
C ARG A 61 -5.46 -13.00 20.15
N ARG A 62 -4.39 -13.38 20.87
CA ARG A 62 -4.50 -14.03 22.20
C ARG A 62 -5.15 -13.12 23.25
N GLN A 63 -5.04 -11.81 23.11
CA GLN A 63 -5.75 -10.83 23.94
C GLN A 63 -7.18 -10.54 23.45
N GLY A 64 -7.70 -11.32 22.49
CA GLY A 64 -9.05 -11.15 21.94
C GLY A 64 -9.19 -9.96 20.98
N VAL A 65 -8.09 -9.36 20.53
CA VAL A 65 -8.12 -8.25 19.57
C VAL A 65 -8.37 -8.79 18.17
N LYS A 66 -9.35 -8.21 17.46
CA LYS A 66 -9.57 -8.47 16.04
C LYS A 66 -8.50 -7.76 15.21
N VAL A 67 -7.60 -8.52 14.60
CA VAL A 67 -6.59 -7.98 13.69
C VAL A 67 -7.13 -8.03 12.26
N ARG A 68 -7.12 -6.89 11.56
CA ARG A 68 -7.36 -6.81 10.11
C ARG A 68 -6.10 -6.41 9.38
N PHE A 69 -5.89 -6.98 8.20
CA PHE A 69 -4.78 -6.59 7.36
C PHE A 69 -5.21 -5.52 6.36
N PHE A 70 -4.37 -4.50 6.22
CA PHE A 70 -4.55 -3.40 5.28
C PHE A 70 -4.68 -3.90 3.84
N ALA A 71 -3.83 -4.84 3.42
CA ALA A 71 -3.89 -5.44 2.09
C ALA A 71 -5.21 -6.20 1.84
N GLU A 72 -5.74 -6.90 2.84
CA GLU A 72 -7.03 -7.61 2.74
C GLU A 72 -8.18 -6.61 2.66
N LEU A 73 -8.19 -5.57 3.49
CA LEU A 73 -9.19 -4.50 3.42
C LEU A 73 -9.17 -3.80 2.06
N LEU A 74 -7.99 -3.55 1.50
CA LEU A 74 -7.87 -2.97 0.17
C LEU A 74 -8.38 -3.95 -0.90
N ALA A 75 -8.04 -5.24 -0.81
CA ALA A 75 -8.52 -6.26 -1.75
C ALA A 75 -10.05 -6.35 -1.74
N ASP A 76 -10.67 -6.43 -0.56
CA ASP A 76 -12.12 -6.45 -0.38
C ASP A 76 -12.77 -5.21 -1.02
N THR A 77 -12.17 -4.03 -0.82
CA THR A 77 -12.67 -2.76 -1.38
C THR A 77 -12.55 -2.73 -2.91
N LEU A 78 -11.46 -3.26 -3.46
CA LEU A 78 -11.21 -3.32 -4.90
C LEU A 78 -11.97 -4.44 -5.61
N GLY A 79 -12.80 -5.20 -4.89
CA GLY A 79 -13.86 -6.01 -5.47
C GLY A 79 -14.95 -5.18 -6.16
N ASP A 80 -15.05 -3.88 -5.85
CA ASP A 80 -15.85 -2.92 -6.62
C ASP A 80 -15.05 -2.39 -7.82
N ASP A 81 -15.53 -2.71 -9.04
CA ASP A 81 -14.86 -2.32 -10.28
C ASP A 81 -14.78 -0.79 -10.47
N GLY A 82 -15.74 -0.03 -9.93
CA GLY A 82 -15.75 1.43 -9.98
C GLY A 82 -14.63 2.03 -9.14
N LEU A 83 -14.54 1.64 -7.87
CA LEU A 83 -13.46 2.05 -6.96
C LEU A 83 -12.09 1.58 -7.47
N ARG A 84 -12.03 0.37 -8.01
CA ARG A 84 -10.83 -0.17 -8.64
C ARG A 84 -10.35 0.70 -9.80
N LEU A 85 -11.24 1.04 -10.72
CA LEU A 85 -10.91 1.88 -11.87
C LEU A 85 -10.49 3.28 -11.44
N GLU A 86 -11.19 3.88 -10.48
CA GLU A 86 -10.86 5.19 -9.94
C GLU A 86 -9.47 5.20 -9.32
N LEU A 87 -9.15 4.23 -8.46
CA LEU A 87 -7.84 4.14 -7.79
C LEU A 87 -6.69 3.99 -8.79
N ILE A 88 -6.86 3.12 -9.80
CA ILE A 88 -5.86 2.94 -10.87
C ILE A 88 -5.59 4.27 -11.59
N GLN A 89 -6.62 5.06 -11.90
CA GLN A 89 -6.46 6.35 -12.55
C GLN A 89 -5.74 7.38 -11.67
N GLN A 90 -6.01 7.35 -10.37
CA GLN A 90 -5.42 8.26 -9.39
C GLN A 90 -3.96 7.96 -9.08
N ILE A 91 -3.55 6.69 -9.17
CA ILE A 91 -2.18 6.24 -8.87
C ILE A 91 -1.30 6.26 -10.12
N ALA A 92 -1.77 5.72 -11.24
CA ALA A 92 -1.01 5.74 -12.50
C ALA A 92 -1.31 7.04 -13.25
N THR A 93 -0.45 8.05 -13.07
CA THR A 93 -0.55 9.37 -13.71
C THR A 93 0.53 9.58 -14.76
N ALA A 94 0.32 10.56 -15.66
CA ALA A 94 1.33 10.93 -16.64
C ALA A 94 2.61 11.47 -15.98
N ASP A 95 2.50 12.17 -14.84
CA ASP A 95 3.64 12.68 -14.09
C ASP A 95 4.45 11.57 -13.41
N GLY A 96 3.78 10.48 -12.99
CA GLY A 96 4.42 9.35 -12.31
C GLY A 96 5.01 8.33 -13.28
N CYS A 97 4.23 7.91 -14.29
CA CYS A 97 4.62 6.84 -15.21
C CYS A 97 5.22 7.36 -16.53
N GLY A 98 5.08 8.65 -16.83
CA GLY A 98 5.35 9.22 -18.16
C GLY A 98 4.12 9.16 -19.08
N THR A 99 3.99 10.17 -19.94
CA THR A 99 2.88 10.31 -20.90
C THR A 99 2.75 9.11 -21.86
N GLU A 100 3.89 8.53 -22.25
CA GLU A 100 3.95 7.35 -23.13
C GLU A 100 3.40 6.09 -22.44
N LEU A 101 3.72 5.90 -21.16
CA LEU A 101 3.48 4.62 -20.48
C LEU A 101 2.19 4.60 -19.65
N VAL A 102 1.62 5.76 -19.30
CA VAL A 102 0.47 5.84 -18.37
C VAL A 102 -0.72 4.96 -18.77
N GLN A 103 -1.09 4.91 -20.06
CA GLN A 103 -2.22 4.09 -20.50
C GLN A 103 -1.89 2.60 -20.50
N ARG A 104 -0.63 2.25 -20.81
CA ARG A 104 -0.14 0.87 -20.77
C ARG A 104 -0.12 0.34 -19.33
N VAL A 105 0.38 1.14 -18.39
CA VAL A 105 0.35 0.82 -16.94
C VAL A 105 -1.09 0.63 -16.46
N ARG A 106 -2.00 1.56 -16.79
CA ARG A 106 -3.42 1.44 -16.43
C ARG A 106 -4.06 0.20 -17.02
N GLY A 107 -3.77 -0.13 -18.28
CA GLY A 107 -4.26 -1.36 -18.93
C GLY A 107 -3.81 -2.60 -18.17
N HIS A 108 -2.50 -2.71 -17.92
CA HIS A 108 -1.92 -3.83 -17.18
C HIS A 108 -2.55 -3.99 -15.78
N LEU A 109 -2.66 -2.92 -14.99
CA LEU A 109 -3.24 -2.97 -13.64
C LEU A 109 -4.72 -3.40 -13.62
N LYS A 110 -5.48 -3.09 -14.69
CA LYS A 110 -6.89 -3.50 -14.82
C LYS A 110 -7.03 -4.99 -15.13
N GLU A 111 -6.05 -5.61 -15.76
CA GLU A 111 -6.07 -7.02 -16.12
C GLU A 111 -5.61 -7.93 -14.98
N LEU A 112 -4.87 -7.39 -14.00
CA LEU A 112 -4.40 -8.16 -12.86
C LEU A 112 -5.56 -8.71 -12.00
N PRO A 113 -5.44 -9.92 -11.45
CA PRO A 113 -6.24 -10.35 -10.31
C PRO A 113 -6.13 -9.36 -9.14
N VAL A 114 -7.18 -9.23 -8.33
CA VAL A 114 -7.25 -8.20 -7.26
C VAL A 114 -6.10 -8.34 -6.24
N ASP A 115 -5.74 -9.56 -5.87
CA ASP A 115 -4.62 -9.86 -4.98
C ASP A 115 -3.26 -9.39 -5.56
N GLN A 116 -3.05 -9.61 -6.86
CA GLN A 116 -1.85 -9.14 -7.56
C GLN A 116 -1.87 -7.62 -7.73
N LEU A 117 -3.03 -7.03 -8.02
CA LEU A 117 -3.19 -5.58 -8.06
C LEU A 117 -2.80 -4.95 -6.73
N VAL A 118 -3.35 -5.43 -5.61
CA VAL A 118 -2.99 -4.95 -4.26
C VAL A 118 -1.49 -5.11 -4.00
N THR A 119 -0.92 -6.25 -4.38
CA THR A 119 0.52 -6.50 -4.25
C THR A 119 1.35 -5.43 -4.98
N HIS A 120 0.95 -5.02 -6.18
CA HIS A 120 1.65 -3.99 -6.95
C HIS A 120 1.31 -2.55 -6.54
N LEU A 121 0.12 -2.29 -6.01
CA LEU A 121 -0.23 -0.97 -5.47
C LEU A 121 0.56 -0.63 -4.21
N ILE A 122 0.92 -1.65 -3.41
CA ILE A 122 1.74 -1.49 -2.20
C ILE A 122 3.22 -1.71 -2.52
N GLY A 123 3.54 -2.81 -3.21
CA GLY A 123 4.90 -3.23 -3.57
C GLY A 123 5.51 -2.47 -4.74
N GLY A 124 4.76 -1.63 -5.42
CA GLY A 124 5.19 -0.94 -6.63
C GLY A 124 5.17 -1.85 -7.88
N LEU A 125 5.52 -1.26 -9.01
CA LEU A 125 5.50 -1.89 -10.33
C LEU A 125 6.67 -1.36 -11.16
N THR A 126 7.46 -2.26 -11.75
CA THR A 126 8.64 -1.92 -12.56
C THR A 126 8.33 -1.92 -14.05
N VAL A 127 9.23 -1.35 -14.86
CA VAL A 127 9.13 -1.36 -16.33
C VAL A 127 9.04 -2.80 -16.88
N GLN A 128 9.89 -3.70 -16.42
CA GLN A 128 9.93 -5.09 -16.91
C GLN A 128 8.66 -5.90 -16.57
N GLU A 129 7.91 -5.49 -15.54
CA GLU A 129 6.67 -6.17 -15.13
C GLU A 129 5.48 -5.75 -15.99
N VAL A 130 5.59 -4.67 -16.76
CA VAL A 130 4.52 -4.19 -17.64
C VAL A 130 4.81 -4.62 -19.08
N PRO A 131 3.97 -5.49 -19.68
CA PRO A 131 4.17 -5.98 -21.04
C PRO A 131 4.33 -4.84 -22.06
N GLY A 132 5.44 -4.89 -22.79
CA GLY A 132 5.82 -3.92 -23.82
C GLY A 132 6.25 -2.54 -23.31
N ALA A 133 6.31 -2.31 -21.99
CA ALA A 133 6.76 -1.02 -21.47
C ALA A 133 8.22 -0.72 -21.81
N ALA A 134 9.07 -1.74 -21.89
CA ALA A 134 10.49 -1.61 -22.26
C ALA A 134 10.71 -1.33 -23.76
N ASP A 135 9.72 -1.57 -24.62
CA ASP A 135 9.87 -1.45 -26.09
C ASP A 135 9.91 0.01 -26.56
N GLY A 136 9.41 0.92 -25.72
CA GLY A 136 9.32 2.35 -26.00
C GLY A 136 10.57 3.14 -25.59
N PHE A 137 10.68 4.38 -26.03
CA PHE A 137 11.83 5.23 -25.70
C PHE A 137 11.94 5.47 -24.19
N VAL A 138 10.83 5.86 -23.55
CA VAL A 138 10.83 6.14 -22.11
C VAL A 138 11.22 4.89 -21.30
N GLY A 139 10.63 3.74 -21.59
CA GLY A 139 10.96 2.49 -20.89
C GLY A 139 12.38 2.00 -21.16
N GLY A 140 12.86 2.11 -22.40
CA GLY A 140 14.23 1.78 -22.77
C GLY A 140 15.28 2.64 -22.06
N VAL A 141 15.01 3.93 -21.89
CA VAL A 141 15.90 4.87 -21.16
C VAL A 141 15.86 4.65 -19.65
N LEU A 142 14.68 4.43 -19.08
CA LEU A 142 14.52 4.16 -17.64
C LEU A 142 15.20 2.85 -17.22
N GLY A 143 15.16 1.85 -18.11
CA GLY A 143 15.69 0.52 -17.85
C GLY A 143 14.68 -0.39 -17.13
N PRO A 144 14.90 -1.71 -17.19
CA PRO A 144 13.91 -2.72 -16.79
C PRO A 144 13.53 -2.68 -15.30
N ALA A 145 14.47 -2.33 -14.42
CA ALA A 145 14.28 -2.31 -12.98
C ALA A 145 13.68 -0.98 -12.45
N ALA A 146 13.49 0.04 -13.30
CA ALA A 146 12.93 1.31 -12.88
C ALA A 146 11.47 1.16 -12.46
N PHE A 147 11.06 1.89 -11.43
CA PHE A 147 9.69 1.88 -10.92
C PHE A 147 8.79 2.82 -11.74
N LEU A 148 7.72 2.25 -12.31
CA LEU A 148 6.57 2.99 -12.85
C LEU A 148 5.58 3.35 -11.74
N LEU A 149 5.50 2.50 -10.71
CA LEU A 149 4.89 2.81 -9.42
C LEU A 149 5.93 2.51 -8.32
N PRO A 150 6.30 3.47 -7.47
CA PRO A 150 7.27 3.22 -6.40
C PRO A 150 6.68 2.30 -5.32
N PRO A 151 7.50 1.46 -4.67
CA PRO A 151 7.06 0.69 -3.49
C PRO A 151 6.76 1.61 -2.31
N LEU A 152 5.88 1.17 -1.41
CA LEU A 152 5.47 1.88 -0.20
C LEU A 152 5.97 1.17 1.06
N PRO A 153 7.29 1.16 1.33
CA PRO A 153 7.86 0.38 2.44
C PRO A 153 7.33 0.82 3.80
N ASN A 154 6.93 2.09 3.94
CA ASN A 154 6.33 2.63 5.15
C ASN A 154 4.87 2.20 5.38
N ALA A 155 4.27 1.39 4.50
CA ALA A 155 2.93 0.82 4.72
C ALA A 155 2.86 -0.03 6.01
N VAL A 156 4.00 -0.57 6.46
CA VAL A 156 4.12 -1.26 7.76
C VAL A 156 3.76 -0.35 8.96
N PHE A 157 3.88 0.97 8.80
CA PHE A 157 3.51 1.96 9.79
C PHE A 157 2.09 2.48 9.54
N THR A 158 1.09 1.66 9.86
CA THR A 158 -0.34 1.96 9.61
C THR A 158 -0.88 3.17 10.40
N ARG A 159 -0.10 3.67 11.37
CA ARG A 159 -0.47 4.79 12.25
C ARG A 159 -0.52 6.15 11.54
N ASP A 160 0.35 6.38 10.56
CA ASP A 160 0.58 7.74 10.05
C ASP A 160 -0.44 8.19 9.00
N PRO A 161 -0.82 7.36 8.00
CA PRO A 161 -1.67 7.83 6.91
C PRO A 161 -3.12 8.10 7.32
N SER A 162 -3.58 7.46 8.40
CA SER A 162 -4.91 7.69 8.96
C SER A 162 -4.95 7.46 10.46
N ALA A 163 -5.84 8.18 11.15
CA ALA A 163 -6.09 8.00 12.57
C ALA A 163 -7.58 8.11 12.88
N TRP A 164 -8.07 7.26 13.78
CA TRP A 164 -9.44 7.34 14.29
C TRP A 164 -9.49 8.25 15.52
N VAL A 165 -10.43 9.19 15.54
CA VAL A 165 -10.69 10.10 16.67
C VAL A 165 -12.19 10.12 16.94
N GLY A 166 -12.58 9.56 18.08
CA GLY A 166 -13.99 9.26 18.36
C GLY A 166 -14.55 8.33 17.30
N ARG A 167 -15.66 8.72 16.66
CA ARG A 167 -16.30 7.98 15.56
C ARG A 167 -15.85 8.46 14.17
N GLY A 168 -14.94 9.41 14.10
CA GLY A 168 -14.42 9.95 12.85
C GLY A 168 -13.07 9.33 12.49
N VAL A 169 -12.75 9.35 11.21
CA VAL A 169 -11.42 9.04 10.69
C VAL A 169 -10.80 10.28 10.06
N MET A 170 -9.54 10.54 10.40
CA MET A 170 -8.71 11.57 9.80
C MET A 170 -7.78 10.92 8.78
N LEU A 171 -7.72 11.47 7.57
CA LEU A 171 -6.72 11.12 6.56
C LEU A 171 -5.59 12.14 6.56
N SER A 172 -4.42 11.74 7.04
CA SER A 172 -3.28 12.62 7.25
C SER A 172 -2.73 13.18 5.94
N PRO A 173 -2.50 14.50 5.81
CA PRO A 173 -1.78 15.07 4.67
C PRO A 173 -0.29 14.73 4.79
N MET A 174 0.13 13.63 4.16
CA MET A 174 1.52 13.15 4.22
C MET A 174 2.50 14.22 3.73
N HIS A 175 3.41 14.64 4.61
CA HIS A 175 4.40 15.68 4.33
C HIS A 175 5.31 15.30 3.18
N MET A 176 5.92 14.12 3.28
CA MET A 176 6.88 13.62 2.30
C MET A 176 6.15 13.05 1.06
N PRO A 177 6.51 13.47 -0.17
CA PRO A 177 5.88 13.01 -1.39
C PRO A 177 5.81 11.47 -1.55
N ALA A 178 6.88 10.77 -1.16
CA ALA A 178 6.98 9.31 -1.24
C ALA A 178 5.85 8.57 -0.51
N ARG A 179 5.26 9.17 0.54
CA ARG A 179 4.20 8.54 1.34
C ARG A 179 2.79 8.96 0.94
N ARG A 180 2.62 9.88 -0.03
CA ARG A 180 1.30 10.39 -0.42
C ARG A 180 0.41 9.32 -1.04
N ALA A 181 0.99 8.30 -1.67
CA ALA A 181 0.26 7.17 -2.22
C ALA A 181 -0.40 6.31 -1.13
N GLU A 182 0.24 6.13 0.02
CA GLU A 182 -0.34 5.41 1.18
C GLU A 182 -1.70 6.01 1.56
N ARG A 183 -1.77 7.34 1.67
CA ARG A 183 -3.01 8.06 1.99
C ARG A 183 -4.12 7.78 0.98
N ARG A 184 -3.81 7.64 -0.31
CA ARG A 184 -4.81 7.35 -1.35
C ARG A 184 -5.39 5.96 -1.17
N LEU A 185 -4.55 4.96 -0.90
CA LEU A 185 -5.00 3.61 -0.61
C LEU A 185 -5.91 3.56 0.62
N TRP A 186 -5.55 4.25 1.71
CA TRP A 186 -6.39 4.38 2.90
C TRP A 186 -7.71 5.09 2.62
N ARG A 187 -7.70 6.16 1.80
CA ARG A 187 -8.93 6.86 1.40
C ARG A 187 -9.90 5.92 0.69
N THR A 188 -9.40 5.09 -0.22
CA THR A 188 -10.23 4.11 -0.93
C THR A 188 -10.90 3.15 0.03
N ILE A 189 -10.19 2.62 1.04
CA ILE A 189 -10.75 1.69 2.04
C ILE A 189 -11.89 2.33 2.87
N TYR A 190 -11.83 3.65 3.10
CA TYR A 190 -12.84 4.36 3.88
C TYR A 190 -14.00 4.93 3.05
N THR A 191 -14.00 4.74 1.73
CA THR A 191 -15.08 5.19 0.82
C THR A 191 -16.18 4.14 0.76
#